data_AF-A0A5K0W0V0-F1
#
_entry.id   AF-A0A5K0W0V0-F1
#
_cell.length_a   1.000
_cell.length_b   1.000
_cell.length_c   1.000
_cell.angle_alpha   90.00
_cell.angle_beta   90.00
_cell.angle_gamma   90.00
#
_symmetry.space_group_name_H-M   'P 1'
#
loop_
_entity.id
_entity.type
_entity.pdbx_description
1 polymer ?
#
loop_
_entity_poly.entity_id
_entity_poly.type
_entity_poly.pdbx_seq_one_letter_code
_entity_poly.pdbx_strand_id
1 'polypeptide(L)'
;CWKKQLAIAKDARRVDVLCYRISLSYRLLDGTSRFRDLHDIVTDAKCKLETEVGSVNGMSARMARGIVSRLSVAADVQKLCAHAIEKAEAWLTSVSNSHPSLN
;
A
#
# COMPACT_ATOMS: atom_id res chain seq x y z
N CYS A 1 5.91 -6.53 8.20
CA CYS A 1 6.58 -5.71 7.16
C CYS A 1 5.52 -5.05 6.27
N TRP A 2 5.75 -3.80 5.85
CA TRP A 2 4.83 -3.00 5.02
C TRP A 2 4.59 -3.62 3.64
N LYS A 3 5.63 -4.19 3.01
CA LYS A 3 5.53 -4.83 1.69
C LYS A 3 4.52 -5.99 1.68
N LYS A 4 4.49 -6.82 2.73
CA LYS A 4 3.48 -7.89 2.89
C LYS A 4 2.07 -7.32 3.05
N GLN A 5 1.92 -6.18 3.71
CA GLN A 5 0.60 -5.53 3.82
C GLN A 5 0.13 -5.04 2.45
N LEU A 6 1.01 -4.43 1.65
CA LEU A 6 0.70 -4.01 0.28
C LEU A 6 0.34 -5.19 -0.64
N ALA A 7 1.04 -6.33 -0.51
CA ALA A 7 0.69 -7.53 -1.29
C ALA A 7 -0.73 -8.01 -0.99
N ILE A 8 -1.12 -8.01 0.30
CA ILE A 8 -2.49 -8.36 0.69
C ILE A 8 -3.49 -7.29 0.21
N ALA A 9 -3.15 -6.00 0.30
CA ALA A 9 -4.01 -4.90 -0.15
C ALA A 9 -4.29 -4.97 -1.67
N LYS A 10 -3.25 -5.26 -2.46
CA LYS A 10 -3.34 -5.42 -3.92
C LYS A 10 -4.40 -6.45 -4.31
N ASP A 11 -4.48 -7.57 -3.61
CA ASP A 11 -5.41 -8.67 -3.90
C ASP A 11 -6.68 -8.65 -3.02
N ALA A 12 -6.87 -7.60 -2.22
CA ALA A 12 -7.99 -7.51 -1.27
C ALA A 12 -9.34 -7.39 -2.00
N ARG A 13 -10.31 -8.20 -1.58
CA ARG A 13 -11.69 -8.16 -2.11
C ARG A 13 -12.67 -7.43 -1.19
N ARG A 14 -12.35 -7.37 0.11
CA ARG A 14 -13.19 -6.68 1.10
C ARG A 14 -12.59 -5.31 1.44
N VAL A 15 -13.46 -4.31 1.59
CA VAL A 15 -13.04 -2.91 1.82
C VAL A 15 -12.38 -2.75 3.19
N ASP A 16 -12.90 -3.40 4.24
CA ASP A 16 -12.26 -3.41 5.56
C ASP A 16 -10.81 -3.93 5.50
N VAL A 17 -10.58 -5.03 4.79
CA VAL A 17 -9.23 -5.60 4.61
C VAL A 17 -8.36 -4.62 3.83
N LEU A 18 -8.85 -4.04 2.73
CA LEU A 18 -8.09 -3.07 1.94
C LEU A 18 -7.64 -1.86 2.79
N CYS A 19 -8.59 -1.25 3.51
CA CYS A 19 -8.34 -0.08 4.36
C CYS A 19 -7.35 -0.40 5.48
N TYR A 20 -7.55 -1.52 6.18
CA TYR A 20 -6.67 -1.93 7.27
C TYR A 20 -5.24 -2.14 6.79
N ARG A 21 -5.06 -2.82 5.65
CA ARG A 21 -3.73 -3.10 5.10
C ARG A 21 -3.03 -1.83 4.62
N ILE A 22 -3.75 -0.89 4.00
CA ILE A 22 -3.18 0.40 3.58
C ILE A 22 -2.80 1.26 4.79
N SER A 23 -3.67 1.40 5.78
CA SER A 23 -3.38 2.15 7.01
C SER A 23 -2.17 1.56 7.75
N LEU A 24 -2.06 0.23 7.82
CA LEU A 24 -0.91 -0.42 8.45
C LEU A 24 0.38 -0.22 7.64
N SER A 25 0.33 -0.30 6.30
CA SER A 25 1.48 0.00 5.43
C SER A 25 1.97 1.43 5.62
N TYR A 26 1.05 2.40 5.62
CA TYR A 26 1.33 3.82 5.82
C TYR A 26 2.10 4.03 7.13
N ARG A 27 1.56 3.55 8.25
CA ARG A 27 2.20 3.69 9.57
C ARG A 27 3.55 2.99 9.69
N LEU A 28 3.78 1.92 8.95
CA LEU A 28 5.06 1.20 8.94
C LEU A 28 6.13 1.89 8.08
N LEU A 29 5.72 2.76 7.14
CA LEU A 29 6.61 3.55 6.29
C LEU A 29 6.81 4.96 6.84
N ASP A 30 5.91 5.43 7.68
CA ASP A 30 5.98 6.73 8.33
C ASP A 30 7.29 6.90 9.11
N GLY A 31 7.89 8.09 8.99
CA GLY A 31 9.20 8.41 9.57
C GLY A 31 10.41 7.72 8.92
N THR A 32 10.24 6.88 7.90
CA THR A 32 11.38 6.27 7.21
C THR A 32 11.98 7.21 6.15
N SER A 33 13.26 7.57 6.29
CA SER A 33 13.96 8.40 5.30
C SER A 33 14.28 7.62 4.02
N ARG A 34 14.64 6.35 4.17
CA ARG A 34 15.04 5.45 3.06
C ARG A 34 13.89 5.08 2.12
N PHE A 35 12.65 5.04 2.63
CA PHE A 35 11.49 4.58 1.88
C PHE A 35 10.47 5.71 1.65
N ARG A 36 10.92 6.97 1.67
CA ARG A 36 10.06 8.14 1.48
C ARG A 36 9.23 8.08 0.19
N ASP A 37 9.86 7.75 -0.93
CA ASP A 37 9.15 7.57 -2.19
C ASP A 37 8.04 6.50 -2.13
N LEU A 38 8.28 5.41 -1.40
CA LEU A 38 7.28 4.36 -1.21
C LEU A 38 6.17 4.84 -0.28
N HIS A 39 6.52 5.61 0.74
CA HIS A 39 5.56 6.25 1.64
C HIS A 39 4.64 7.20 0.87
N ASP A 40 5.15 7.96 -0.09
CA ASP A 40 4.36 8.87 -0.91
C ASP A 40 3.34 8.12 -1.79
N ILE A 41 3.74 7.00 -2.40
CA ILE A 41 2.84 6.13 -3.17
C ILE A 41 1.72 5.56 -2.28
N VAL A 42 2.07 5.11 -1.07
CA VAL A 42 1.10 4.58 -0.11
C VAL A 42 0.19 5.68 0.42
N THR A 43 0.69 6.90 0.55
CA THR A 43 -0.09 8.09 0.93
C THR A 43 -1.12 8.41 -0.14
N ASP A 44 -0.75 8.41 -1.43
CA ASP A 44 -1.71 8.61 -2.52
C ASP A 44 -2.80 7.53 -2.54
N ALA A 45 -2.41 6.25 -2.36
CA ALA A 45 -3.36 5.14 -2.28
C ALA A 45 -4.34 5.32 -1.11
N LYS A 46 -3.84 5.78 0.04
CA LYS A 46 -4.66 6.10 1.22
C LYS A 46 -5.62 7.25 0.93
N CYS A 47 -5.13 8.37 0.41
CA CYS A 47 -5.95 9.54 0.10
C CYS A 47 -7.09 9.19 -0.86
N LYS A 48 -6.79 8.48 -1.96
CA LYS A 48 -7.82 8.00 -2.91
C LYS A 48 -8.85 7.10 -2.27
N LEU A 49 -8.43 6.22 -1.36
CA LEU A 49 -9.36 5.36 -0.66
C LEU A 49 -10.28 6.17 0.27
N GLU A 50 -9.72 7.16 0.98
CA GLU A 50 -10.44 8.03 1.91
C GLU A 50 -11.53 8.86 1.23
N THR A 51 -11.37 9.23 -0.05
CA THR A 51 -12.42 9.97 -0.79
C THR A 51 -13.71 9.17 -0.94
N GLU A 52 -13.64 7.85 -0.91
CA GLU A 52 -14.82 6.99 -1.01
C GLU A 52 -15.24 6.37 0.32
N VAL A 53 -14.31 5.90 1.15
CA VAL A 53 -14.68 5.14 2.36
C VAL A 53 -14.80 5.99 3.61
N GLY A 54 -14.42 7.27 3.52
CA GLY A 54 -14.16 8.14 4.66
C GLY A 54 -12.80 7.84 5.28
N SER A 55 -12.51 8.43 6.44
CA SER A 55 -11.23 8.22 7.14
C SER A 55 -10.92 6.73 7.31
N VAL A 56 -9.78 6.26 6.79
CA VAL A 56 -9.38 4.84 6.91
C VAL A 56 -9.02 4.43 8.33
N ASN A 57 -8.79 5.41 9.22
CA ASN A 57 -8.60 5.19 10.65
C ASN A 57 -9.93 5.12 11.43
N GLY A 58 -11.04 5.52 10.81
CA GLY A 58 -12.38 5.38 11.36
C GLY A 58 -13.09 4.15 10.77
N MET A 59 -13.87 3.44 11.57
CA MET A 59 -14.65 2.31 11.04
C MET A 59 -15.96 2.84 10.44
N SER A 60 -16.00 3.01 9.12
CA SER A 60 -17.22 3.44 8.42
C SER A 60 -18.14 2.26 8.08
N ALA A 61 -19.43 2.52 7.89
CA ALA A 61 -20.37 1.50 7.42
C ALA A 61 -19.95 0.89 6.06
N ARG A 62 -19.32 1.71 5.21
CA ARG A 62 -18.77 1.29 3.91
C ARG A 62 -17.57 0.37 4.08
N MET A 63 -16.73 0.58 5.09
CA MET A 63 -15.66 -0.35 5.45
C MET A 63 -16.21 -1.69 5.95
N ALA A 64 -17.22 -1.68 6.84
CA ALA A 64 -17.73 -2.88 7.48
C ALA A 64 -18.38 -3.91 6.54
N ARG A 65 -18.95 -3.47 5.41
CA ARG A 65 -19.71 -4.35 4.48
C ARG A 65 -19.36 -4.15 3.00
N GLY A 66 -18.35 -3.34 2.69
CA GLY A 66 -18.00 -2.98 1.31
C GLY A 66 -17.21 -4.07 0.58
N ILE A 67 -17.46 -4.19 -0.72
CA ILE A 67 -16.65 -4.99 -1.66
C ILE A 67 -15.79 -4.03 -2.47
N VAL A 68 -14.49 -4.34 -2.61
CA VAL A 68 -13.50 -3.46 -3.25
C VAL A 68 -13.91 -3.13 -4.68
N SER A 69 -14.38 -4.10 -5.47
CA SER A 69 -14.78 -3.89 -6.87
C SER A 69 -15.94 -2.91 -7.08
N ARG A 70 -16.61 -2.46 -6.01
CA ARG A 70 -17.67 -1.45 -6.07
C ARG A 70 -17.16 -0.03 -5.82
N LEU A 71 -15.89 0.13 -5.42
CA LEU A 71 -15.25 1.44 -5.31
C LEU A 71 -14.77 1.85 -6.69
N SER A 72 -15.07 3.08 -7.10
CA SER A 72 -14.55 3.65 -8.35
C SER A 72 -13.03 3.80 -8.33
N VAL A 73 -12.44 4.03 -7.16
CA VAL A 73 -10.99 4.15 -6.94
C VAL A 73 -10.26 2.81 -6.81
N ALA A 74 -10.97 1.67 -6.79
CA ALA A 74 -10.36 0.37 -6.48
C ALA A 74 -9.17 0.01 -7.37
N ALA A 75 -9.35 0.13 -8.68
CA ALA A 75 -8.31 -0.22 -9.64
C ALA A 75 -7.06 0.64 -9.43
N ASP A 76 -7.23 1.94 -9.17
CA ASP A 76 -6.11 2.86 -8.95
C ASP A 76 -5.38 2.55 -7.64
N VAL A 77 -6.12 2.31 -6.55
CA VAL A 77 -5.55 1.93 -5.25
C VAL A 77 -4.76 0.63 -5.35
N GLN A 78 -5.29 -0.38 -6.06
CA GLN A 78 -4.60 -1.65 -6.26
C GLN A 78 -3.36 -1.51 -7.17
N LYS A 79 -3.42 -0.67 -8.21
CA LYS A 79 -2.27 -0.32 -9.05
C LYS A 79 -1.17 0.37 -8.25
N LEU A 80 -1.51 1.30 -7.36
CA LEU A 80 -0.54 1.96 -6.49
C LEU A 80 0.13 0.96 -5.54
N CYS A 81 -0.64 -0.01 -5.00
CA CYS A 81 -0.07 -1.10 -4.21
C CYS A 81 0.92 -1.94 -5.03
N ALA A 82 0.56 -2.32 -6.26
CA ALA A 82 1.45 -3.05 -7.15
C ALA A 82 2.72 -2.25 -7.47
N HIS A 83 2.58 -0.97 -7.82
CA HIS A 83 3.68 -0.08 -8.13
C HIS A 83 4.67 0.09 -6.96
N ALA A 84 4.16 0.24 -5.73
CA ALA A 84 4.98 0.30 -4.54
C ALA A 84 5.74 -1.01 -4.28
N ILE A 85 5.14 -2.17 -4.57
CA ILE A 85 5.82 -3.47 -4.46
C ILE A 85 6.94 -3.58 -5.51
N GLU A 86 6.66 -3.23 -6.77
CA GLU A 86 7.65 -3.27 -7.85
C GLU A 86 8.86 -2.36 -7.54
N LYS A 87 8.62 -1.12 -7.10
CA LYS A 87 9.68 -0.19 -6.71
C LYS A 87 10.50 -0.72 -5.53
N ALA A 88 9.87 -1.43 -4.59
CA ALA A 88 10.57 -2.09 -3.49
C ALA A 88 11.48 -3.23 -3.96
N GLU A 89 11.00 -4.08 -4.87
CA GLU A 89 11.80 -5.17 -5.45
C GLU A 89 12.97 -4.64 -6.25
N ALA A 90 12.74 -3.62 -7.09
CA ALA A 90 13.81 -2.98 -7.85
C ALA A 90 14.91 -2.43 -6.93
N TRP A 91 14.52 -1.79 -5.82
CA TRP A 91 15.47 -1.33 -4.82
C TRP A 91 16.26 -2.48 -4.18
N LEU A 92 15.59 -3.57 -3.76
CA LEU A 92 16.26 -4.75 -3.19
C LEU A 92 17.28 -5.38 -4.15
N THR A 93 16.92 -5.50 -5.43
CA THR A 93 17.82 -6.00 -6.47
C THR A 93 19.02 -5.08 -6.67
N SER A 94 18.80 -3.75 -6.68
CA SER A 94 19.89 -2.78 -6.80
C SER A 94 20.89 -2.86 -5.65
N VAL A 95 20.41 -3.03 -4.41
CA VAL A 95 21.26 -3.17 -3.22
C VAL A 95 22.03 -4.49 -3.26
N SER A 96 21.39 -5.57 -3.69
CA SER A 96 22.02 -6.89 -3.80
C SER A 96 23.14 -6.91 -4.85
N ASN A 97 22.97 -6.21 -5.97
CA ASN A 97 23.97 -6.07 -7.02
C ASN A 97 25.11 -5.10 -6.67
N SER A 98 24.96 -4.30 -5.61
CA SER A 98 25.99 -3.36 -5.14
C SER A 98 27.04 -4.02 -4.23
N HIS A 99 26.93 -5.34 -3.99
CA HIS A 99 27.93 -6.12 -3.28
C HIS A 99 28.78 -6.87 -4.32
N PRO A 100 29.88 -6.30 -4.84
CA PRO A 100 30.81 -7.08 -5.64
C PRO A 100 31.38 -8.17 -4.73
N SER A 101 31.09 -9.42 -5.08
CA SER A 101 31.80 -10.58 -4.55
C SER A 101 33.30 -10.37 -4.82
N LEU A 102 34.05 -10.06 -3.77
CA LEU A 102 35.51 -10.16 -3.75
C LEU A 102 35.86 -11.63 -3.70
N ASN A 103 35.95 -12.26 -4.88
CA ASN A 103 36.66 -13.52 -5.08
C ASN A 103 37.60 -13.35 -6.27
#